data_AF-A0A1Z5IPI1-F1
#
_entry.id   AF-A0A1Z5IPI1-F1
#
_cell.length_a   1.000
_cell.length_b   1.000
_cell.length_c   1.000
_cell.angle_alpha   90.00
_cell.angle_beta   90.00
_cell.angle_gamma   90.00
#
_symmetry.space_group_name_H-M   'P 1'
#
loop_
_entity.id
_entity.type
_entity.pdbx_description
1 polymer ?
#
loop_
_entity_poly.entity_id
_entity_poly.type
_entity_poly.pdbx_seq_one_letter_code
_entity_poly.pdbx_strand_id
1 'polypeptide(L)'
;MVEKVAEFRQLYIATRDAILIGPLSQAQSSLFSAQLNELKQVALTGLAAKIGQAYLDLVVANLTYSSHQLFFVLNLNHDHSTIPLPIPINQLQSWKKTHAPEYVLFSRNAFLYNGISIDETAAAALL
;
A
#
# COMPACT_ATOMS: atom_id res chain seq x y z
N MET A 1 4.39 -9.12 -17.10
CA MET A 1 3.52 -9.44 -15.94
C MET A 1 4.18 -9.04 -14.62
N VAL A 2 5.36 -9.57 -14.27
CA VAL A 2 6.09 -9.20 -13.03
C VAL A 2 6.47 -7.71 -12.99
N GLU A 3 6.89 -7.14 -14.11
CA GLU A 3 7.25 -5.72 -14.24
C GLU A 3 6.10 -4.77 -13.86
N LYS A 4 4.86 -5.12 -14.22
CA LYS A 4 3.68 -4.29 -13.91
C LYS A 4 3.26 -4.38 -12.45
N VAL A 5 3.40 -5.54 -11.82
CA VAL A 5 3.26 -5.66 -10.36
C VAL A 5 4.28 -4.78 -9.65
N ALA A 6 5.52 -4.72 -10.16
CA ALA A 6 6.53 -3.82 -9.63
C ALA A 6 6.14 -2.34 -9.81
N GLU A 7 5.56 -1.94 -10.93
CA GLU A 7 5.06 -0.56 -11.12
C GLU A 7 3.94 -0.19 -10.13
N PHE A 8 2.97 -1.08 -9.92
CA PHE A 8 1.94 -0.89 -8.88
C PHE A 8 2.56 -0.78 -7.48
N ARG A 9 3.53 -1.62 -7.15
CA ARG A 9 4.27 -1.55 -5.88
C ARG A 9 5.00 -0.22 -5.73
N GLN A 10 5.67 0.25 -6.78
CA GLN A 10 6.39 1.53 -6.74
C GLN A 10 5.44 2.70 -6.55
N LEU A 11 4.27 2.69 -7.21
CA LEU A 11 3.26 3.72 -7.01
C LEU A 11 2.71 3.71 -5.57
N TYR A 12 2.49 2.53 -4.99
CA TYR A 12 2.14 2.40 -3.58
C TYR A 12 3.22 2.99 -2.66
N ILE A 13 4.49 2.64 -2.86
CA ILE A 13 5.61 3.18 -2.08
C ILE A 13 5.67 4.70 -2.20
N ALA A 14 5.57 5.23 -3.42
CA ALA A 14 5.64 6.67 -3.67
C ALA A 14 4.48 7.43 -3.00
N THR A 15 3.25 6.91 -3.08
CA THR A 15 2.09 7.54 -2.41
C THR A 15 2.22 7.49 -0.90
N ARG A 16 2.62 6.34 -0.34
CA ARG A 16 2.90 6.19 1.11
C ARG A 16 3.96 7.19 1.54
N ASP A 17 5.13 7.20 0.91
CA ASP A 17 6.26 8.02 1.33
C ASP A 17 5.95 9.52 1.21
N ALA A 18 5.19 9.93 0.19
CA ALA A 18 4.70 11.30 0.07
C ALA A 18 3.74 11.66 1.22
N ILE A 19 2.81 10.78 1.57
CA ILE A 19 1.92 10.97 2.73
C ILE A 19 2.72 11.09 4.03
N LEU A 20 3.76 10.27 4.22
CA LEU A 20 4.61 10.31 5.40
C LEU A 20 5.31 11.66 5.63
N ILE A 21 5.55 12.42 4.56
CA ILE A 21 6.14 13.77 4.62
C ILE A 21 5.08 14.81 4.99
N GLY A 22 3.87 14.69 4.43
CA GLY A 22 2.81 15.68 4.59
C GLY A 22 1.51 15.28 3.88
N PRO A 23 0.40 16.02 4.07
CA PRO A 23 -0.78 15.85 3.24
C PRO A 23 -0.42 16.02 1.76
N LEU A 24 -0.99 15.20 0.88
CA LEU A 24 -0.71 15.32 -0.55
C LEU A 24 -1.22 16.66 -1.09
N SER A 25 -0.35 17.39 -1.77
CA SER A 25 -0.76 18.55 -2.57
C SER A 25 -1.65 18.14 -3.73
N GLN A 26 -2.44 19.07 -4.26
CA GLN A 26 -3.27 18.82 -5.44
C GLN A 26 -2.45 18.33 -6.64
N ALA A 27 -1.24 18.87 -6.84
CA ALA A 27 -0.34 18.43 -7.91
C ALA A 27 0.10 16.97 -7.73
N GLN A 28 0.46 16.56 -6.51
CA GLN A 28 0.82 15.17 -6.21
C GLN A 28 -0.36 14.23 -6.40
N SER A 29 -1.54 14.58 -5.88
CA SER A 29 -2.76 13.78 -6.03
C SER A 29 -3.13 13.58 -7.50
N SER A 30 -3.04 14.62 -8.32
CA SER A 30 -3.27 14.53 -9.77
C SER A 30 -2.23 13.65 -10.47
N LEU A 31 -0.94 13.80 -10.13
CA LEU A 31 0.15 13.00 -10.70
C LEU A 31 -0.05 11.51 -10.40
N PHE A 32 -0.27 11.15 -9.14
CA PHE A 32 -0.45 9.76 -8.74
C PHE A 32 -1.74 9.15 -9.31
N SER A 33 -2.81 9.95 -9.44
CA SER A 33 -4.05 9.51 -10.09
C SER A 33 -3.84 9.23 -11.57
N ALA A 34 -3.07 10.06 -12.27
CA ALA A 34 -2.72 9.85 -13.67
C ALA A 34 -1.90 8.57 -13.85
N GLN A 35 -0.85 8.37 -13.03
CA GLN A 35 -0.05 7.15 -13.03
C GLN A 35 -0.90 5.90 -12.76
N LEU A 36 -1.81 5.96 -11.78
CA LEU A 36 -2.71 4.85 -11.47
C LEU A 36 -3.64 4.52 -12.66
N ASN A 37 -4.18 5.55 -13.33
CA ASN A 37 -5.06 5.37 -14.47
C ASN A 37 -4.35 4.75 -15.67
N GLU A 38 -3.08 5.08 -15.90
CA GLU A 38 -2.25 4.44 -16.92
C GLU A 38 -2.01 2.95 -16.60
N LEU A 39 -1.61 2.63 -15.35
CA LEU A 39 -1.37 1.26 -14.92
C LEU A 39 -2.61 0.36 -15.03
N LYS A 40 -3.80 0.89 -14.75
CA LYS A 40 -5.08 0.18 -14.83
C LYS A 40 -5.44 -0.31 -16.24
N GLN A 41 -4.89 0.29 -17.30
CA GLN A 41 -5.19 -0.10 -18.68
C GLN A 41 -4.50 -1.42 -19.09
N VAL A 42 -3.56 -1.91 -18.28
CA VAL A 42 -2.78 -3.10 -18.61
C VAL A 42 -3.39 -4.32 -17.94
N ALA A 43 -3.80 -5.30 -18.75
CA ALA A 43 -4.35 -6.55 -18.23
C ALA A 43 -3.28 -7.40 -17.53
N LEU A 44 -3.57 -7.79 -16.29
CA LEU A 44 -2.83 -8.80 -15.54
C LEU A 44 -3.67 -10.07 -15.44
N THR A 45 -3.03 -11.22 -15.31
CA THR A 45 -3.71 -12.51 -15.16
C THR A 45 -3.10 -13.34 -14.02
N GLY A 46 -3.89 -14.27 -13.49
CA GLY A 46 -3.47 -15.17 -12.41
C GLY A 46 -3.04 -14.44 -11.15
N LEU A 47 -1.97 -14.92 -10.51
CA LEU A 47 -1.43 -14.36 -9.28
C LEU A 47 -0.99 -12.89 -9.44
N ALA A 48 -0.42 -12.53 -10.60
CA ALA A 48 -0.01 -11.16 -10.86
C ALA A 48 -1.21 -10.19 -10.84
N ALA A 49 -2.38 -10.64 -11.30
CA ALA A 49 -3.61 -9.84 -11.21
C ALA A 49 -4.04 -9.60 -9.78
N LYS A 50 -3.96 -10.62 -8.92
CA LYS A 50 -4.35 -10.48 -7.50
C LYS A 50 -3.43 -9.51 -6.75
N ILE A 51 -2.11 -9.64 -6.92
CA ILE A 51 -1.15 -8.74 -6.27
C ILE A 51 -1.28 -7.32 -6.84
N GLY A 52 -1.42 -7.18 -8.17
CA GLY A 52 -1.66 -5.88 -8.80
C GLY A 52 -2.93 -5.21 -8.27
N GLN A 53 -4.02 -5.96 -8.14
CA GLN A 53 -5.27 -5.48 -7.56
C GLN A 53 -5.09 -5.05 -6.10
N ALA A 54 -4.38 -5.85 -5.29
CA ALA A 54 -4.10 -5.53 -3.90
C ALA A 54 -3.35 -4.18 -3.75
N TYR A 55 -2.33 -3.93 -4.58
CA TYR A 55 -1.64 -2.63 -4.59
C TYR A 55 -2.52 -1.50 -5.12
N LEU A 56 -3.34 -1.76 -6.15
CA LEU A 56 -4.29 -0.79 -6.67
C LEU A 56 -5.24 -0.33 -5.58
N ASP A 57 -5.81 -1.26 -4.80
CA ASP A 57 -6.72 -0.96 -3.69
C ASP A 57 -6.05 -0.06 -2.64
N LEU A 58 -4.78 -0.35 -2.32
CA LEU A 58 -3.98 0.48 -1.40
C LEU A 58 -3.69 1.87 -1.94
N VAL A 59 -3.31 2.00 -3.22
CA VAL A 59 -3.08 3.30 -3.85
C VAL A 59 -4.37 4.12 -3.87
N VAL A 60 -5.50 3.50 -4.23
CA VAL A 60 -6.81 4.17 -4.22
C VAL A 60 -7.12 4.69 -2.81
N ALA A 61 -6.98 3.85 -1.78
CA ALA A 61 -7.22 4.25 -0.40
C ALA A 61 -6.29 5.40 0.05
N ASN A 62 -5.00 5.32 -0.27
CA ASN A 62 -4.03 6.38 0.00
C ASN A 62 -4.46 7.71 -0.64
N LEU A 63 -4.89 7.70 -1.90
CA LEU A 63 -5.31 8.93 -2.60
C LEU A 63 -6.61 9.50 -2.03
N THR A 64 -7.59 8.64 -1.71
CA THR A 64 -8.88 9.04 -1.13
C THR A 64 -8.74 9.72 0.23
N TYR A 65 -7.83 9.22 1.08
CA TYR A 65 -7.68 9.70 2.46
C TYR A 65 -6.38 10.48 2.69
N SER A 66 -5.71 10.90 1.63
CA SER A 66 -4.42 11.61 1.70
C SER A 66 -4.46 12.90 2.54
N SER A 67 -5.60 13.61 2.54
CA SER A 67 -5.82 14.82 3.37
C SER A 67 -5.84 14.53 4.87
N HIS A 68 -6.17 13.30 5.26
CA HIS A 68 -6.16 12.83 6.65
C HIS A 68 -4.80 12.26 7.06
N GLN A 69 -3.80 12.29 6.16
CA GLN A 69 -2.48 11.75 6.40
C GLN A 69 -2.52 10.29 6.85
N LEU A 70 -3.35 9.50 6.18
CA LEU A 70 -3.45 8.05 6.35
C LEU A 70 -2.77 7.38 5.17
N PHE A 71 -1.88 6.43 5.44
CA PHE A 71 -1.50 5.43 4.43
C PHE A 71 -2.12 4.09 4.82
N PHE A 72 -2.39 3.24 3.84
CA PHE A 72 -3.05 1.97 4.07
C PHE A 72 -2.08 0.81 3.89
N VAL A 73 -2.31 -0.25 4.67
CA VAL A 73 -1.72 -1.58 4.47
C VAL A 73 -2.86 -2.57 4.31
N LEU A 74 -2.62 -3.70 3.64
CA LEU A 74 -3.67 -4.66 3.34
C LEU A 74 -3.56 -5.85 4.28
N ASN A 75 -4.58 -6.05 5.12
CA ASN A 75 -4.69 -7.24 5.93
C ASN A 75 -5.28 -8.38 5.10
N LEU A 76 -4.55 -9.49 5.05
CA LEU A 76 -4.95 -10.73 4.40
C LEU A 76 -5.48 -11.69 5.46
N ASN A 77 -6.59 -12.34 5.17
CA ASN A 77 -7.24 -13.29 6.07
C ASN A 77 -7.08 -14.73 5.58
N HIS A 78 -7.31 -15.68 6.48
CA HIS A 78 -7.26 -17.12 6.17
C HIS A 78 -8.27 -17.54 5.08
N ASP A 79 -9.37 -16.81 4.93
CA ASP A 79 -10.40 -17.06 3.91
C ASP A 79 -10.11 -16.35 2.58
N HIS A 80 -8.89 -15.83 2.40
CA HIS A 80 -8.44 -15.05 1.24
C HIS A 80 -9.15 -13.69 1.07
N SER A 81 -9.96 -13.26 2.05
CA SER A 81 -10.49 -11.91 2.06
C SER A 81 -9.41 -10.89 2.42
N THR A 82 -9.57 -9.67 1.94
CA THR A 82 -8.64 -8.57 2.16
C THR A 82 -9.35 -7.38 2.79
N ILE A 83 -8.66 -6.70 3.71
CA ILE A 83 -9.19 -5.50 4.38
C ILE A 83 -8.10 -4.42 4.38
N PRO A 84 -8.31 -3.27 3.71
CA PRO A 84 -7.42 -2.13 3.84
C PRO A 84 -7.50 -1.57 5.26
N LEU A 85 -6.35 -1.47 5.92
CA LEU A 85 -6.22 -0.92 7.27
C LEU A 85 -5.49 0.42 7.22
N PRO A 86 -6.10 1.50 7.73
CA PRO A 86 -5.44 2.79 7.80
C PRO A 86 -4.35 2.78 8.88
N ILE A 87 -3.18 3.31 8.55
CA ILE A 87 -2.10 3.61 9.48
C ILE A 87 -1.95 5.14 9.57
N PRO A 88 -2.37 5.74 10.69
CA PRO A 88 -2.13 7.14 10.97
C PRO A 88 -0.64 7.47 11.10
N ILE A 89 -0.18 8.59 10.53
CA ILE A 89 1.23 9.01 10.66
C ILE A 89 1.64 9.18 12.13
N ASN A 90 0.78 9.71 13.00
CA ASN A 90 1.09 9.86 14.42
C ASN A 90 1.39 8.52 15.11
N GLN A 91 0.70 7.44 14.73
CA GLN A 91 0.99 6.09 15.18
C GLN A 91 2.37 5.62 14.68
N LEU A 92 2.68 5.83 13.40
CA LEU A 92 4.00 5.51 12.85
C LEU A 92 5.13 6.27 13.55
N GLN A 93 4.93 7.56 13.84
CA GLN A 93 5.90 8.37 14.59
C GLN A 93 6.04 7.91 16.04
N SER A 94 4.94 7.45 16.67
CA SER A 94 5.00 6.83 17.99
C SER A 94 5.87 5.58 17.97
N TRP A 95 5.64 4.67 17.03
CA TRP A 95 6.45 3.46 16.89
C TRP A 95 7.93 3.78 16.61
N LYS A 96 8.20 4.80 15.79
CA LYS A 96 9.57 5.27 15.55
C LYS A 96 10.27 5.69 16.84
N LYS A 97 9.60 6.50 17.67
CA LYS A 97 10.15 7.01 18.94
C LYS A 97 10.39 5.89 19.95
N THR A 98 9.50 4.90 20.00
CA THR A 98 9.60 3.76 20.93
C THR A 98 10.45 2.62 20.39
N HIS A 99 11.08 2.77 19.22
CA HIS A 99 11.84 1.70 18.54
C HIS A 99 11.02 0.41 18.35
N ALA A 100 9.71 0.55 18.12
CA ALA A 100 8.82 -0.58 17.89
C ALA A 100 9.14 -1.25 16.54
N PRO A 101 9.20 -2.59 16.47
CA PRO A 101 9.48 -3.33 15.22
C PRO A 101 8.48 -3.01 14.11
N GLU A 102 7.25 -2.66 14.46
CA GLU A 102 6.16 -2.24 13.57
C GLU A 102 6.57 -1.07 12.68
N TYR A 103 7.40 -0.14 13.17
CA TYR A 103 7.86 0.98 12.36
C TYR A 103 8.61 0.50 11.12
N VAL A 104 9.60 -0.38 11.30
CA VAL A 104 10.43 -0.89 10.19
C VAL A 104 9.61 -1.77 9.26
N LEU A 105 8.71 -2.57 9.83
CA LEU A 105 7.85 -3.47 9.09
C LEU A 105 6.86 -2.71 8.19
N PHE A 106 6.09 -1.76 8.73
CA PHE A 106 5.08 -1.01 7.96
C PHE A 106 5.67 0.04 7.01
N SER A 107 6.90 0.51 7.27
CA SER A 107 7.63 1.35 6.32
C SER A 107 8.24 0.56 5.16
N ARG A 108 8.23 -0.78 5.19
CA ARG A 108 8.77 -1.64 4.12
C ARG A 108 7.68 -2.41 3.39
N ASN A 109 6.76 -3.00 4.14
CA ASN A 109 5.79 -3.94 3.61
C ASN A 109 4.41 -3.30 3.46
N ALA A 110 3.65 -3.79 2.48
CA ALA A 110 2.28 -3.35 2.22
C ALA A 110 1.23 -4.27 2.86
N PHE A 111 1.64 -5.42 3.39
CA PHE A 111 0.74 -6.50 3.74
C PHE A 111 0.85 -6.90 5.21
N LEU A 112 -0.28 -7.36 5.74
CA LEU A 112 -0.46 -7.87 7.08
C LEU A 112 -1.12 -9.24 7.03
N TYR A 113 -0.77 -10.08 7.99
CA TYR A 113 -1.46 -11.34 8.26
C TYR A 113 -1.40 -11.62 9.75
N ASN A 114 -2.57 -11.84 10.38
CA ASN A 114 -2.70 -12.03 11.83
C ASN A 114 -2.00 -10.92 12.65
N GLY A 115 -2.12 -9.66 12.19
CA GLY A 115 -1.49 -8.51 12.83
C GLY A 115 0.02 -8.39 12.63
N ILE A 116 0.64 -9.31 11.90
CA ILE A 116 2.07 -9.33 11.62
C ILE A 116 2.31 -8.87 10.19
N SER A 117 3.24 -7.95 9.99
CA SER A 117 3.61 -7.50 8.67
C SER A 117 4.39 -8.58 7.92
N ILE A 118 4.05 -8.77 6.64
CA ILE A 118 4.62 -9.81 5.79
C ILE A 118 5.12 -9.23 4.46
N ASP A 119 6.07 -9.90 3.83
CA ASP A 119 6.56 -9.52 2.51
C ASP A 119 5.58 -9.92 1.39
N GLU A 120 5.87 -9.47 0.16
CA GLU A 120 5.02 -9.79 -0.99
C GLU A 120 5.01 -11.29 -1.32
N THR A 121 6.07 -12.05 -1.03
CA THR A 121 6.11 -13.49 -1.29
C THR A 121 5.12 -14.24 -0.40
N ALA A 122 5.08 -13.90 0.89
CA ALA A 122 4.08 -14.42 1.81
C ALA A 122 2.66 -13.93 1.44
N ALA A 123 2.51 -12.66 1.06
CA ALA A 123 1.22 -12.12 0.62
C ALA A 123 0.68 -12.84 -0.62
N ALA A 124 1.56 -13.17 -1.57
CA ALA A 124 1.21 -13.90 -2.78
C ALA A 124 0.66 -15.31 -2.50
N ALA A 125 1.09 -15.96 -1.42
CA ALA A 125 0.57 -17.26 -1.01
C ALA A 125 -0.83 -17.17 -0.35
N LEU A 126 -1.22 -15.98 0.11
CA LEU A 126 -2.47 -15.72 0.82
C LEU A 126 -3.56 -15.11 -0.05
N LEU A 127 -3.23 -14.64 -1.26
CA LEU A 127 -4.14 -14.03 -2.24
C LEU A 127 -4.75 -15.04 -3.22
#